data_AF-A0A1Y0I7K5-F1
#
_entry.id   AF-A0A1Y0I7K5-F1
#
_cell.length_a   1.000
_cell.length_b   1.000
_cell.length_c   1.000
_cell.angle_alpha   90.00
_cell.angle_beta   90.00
_cell.angle_gamma   90.00
#
_symmetry.space_group_name_H-M   'P 1'
#
loop_
_entity.id
_entity.type
_entity.pdbx_description
1 polymer ?
#
loop_
_entity_poly.entity_id
_entity_poly.type
_entity_poly.pdbx_seq_one_letter_code
_entity_poly.pdbx_strand_id
1 'polypeptide(L)'
;MSYDLHITRDDEIPLDEWIAAVDSTEGVRINNEDIVMTNPQSGQEIRLVCAPGAAEVYFREQSCWHRVFSFSGYASFRAPSDWKDPSSPIRQVSFKLAKLLGASVTGDEGEIYNET
;
A
#
# COMPACT_ATOMS: atom_id res chain seq x y z
N MET A 1 -14.72 0.46 -13.98
CA MET A 1 -13.73 1.56 -13.85
C MET A 1 -13.07 1.34 -12.50
N SER A 2 -11.79 0.96 -12.47
CA SER A 2 -11.03 0.97 -11.22
C SER A 2 -10.54 2.40 -11.01
N TYR A 3 -10.80 2.93 -9.83
CA TYR A 3 -10.33 4.23 -9.40
C TYR A 3 -9.24 3.99 -8.37
N ASP A 4 -8.07 4.55 -8.62
CA ASP A 4 -6.90 4.37 -7.77
C ASP A 4 -6.63 5.66 -6.97
N LEU A 5 -6.08 5.45 -5.79
CA LEU A 5 -5.67 6.48 -4.86
C LEU A 5 -4.16 6.39 -4.67
N HIS A 6 -3.57 7.53 -4.35
CA HIS A 6 -2.13 7.69 -4.30
C HIS A 6 -1.74 8.41 -3.01
N ILE A 7 -0.57 8.09 -2.47
CA ILE A 7 0.10 8.85 -1.41
C ILE A 7 1.29 9.54 -2.07
N THR A 8 1.18 10.85 -2.25
CA THR A 8 2.12 11.66 -3.04
C THR A 8 2.50 12.94 -2.30
N ARG A 9 3.69 13.46 -2.59
CA ARG A 9 4.14 14.80 -2.18
C ARG A 9 4.82 15.45 -3.37
N ASP A 10 5.26 16.70 -3.23
CA ASP A 10 5.87 17.47 -4.34
C ASP A 10 7.10 16.77 -4.95
N ASP A 11 7.89 16.10 -4.11
CA ASP A 11 9.05 15.30 -4.51
C ASP A 11 8.78 13.79 -4.42
N GLU A 12 9.59 13.00 -5.11
CA GLU A 12 9.58 11.53 -4.96
C GLU A 12 9.82 11.13 -3.50
N ILE A 13 9.06 10.15 -3.01
CA ILE A 13 9.27 9.51 -1.72
C ILE A 13 10.39 8.48 -1.89
N PRO A 14 11.54 8.61 -1.21
CA PRO A 14 12.58 7.59 -1.22
C PRO A 14 12.07 6.26 -0.64
N LEU A 15 12.53 5.14 -1.18
CA LEU A 15 12.15 3.81 -0.71
C LEU A 15 12.44 3.61 0.78
N ASP A 16 13.60 4.06 1.27
CA ASP A 16 13.97 3.92 2.68
C ASP A 16 13.05 4.71 3.60
N GLU A 17 12.61 5.89 3.16
CA GLU A 17 11.66 6.73 3.89
C GLU A 17 10.27 6.08 3.95
N TRP A 18 9.82 5.53 2.82
CA TRP A 18 8.58 4.74 2.75
C TRP A 18 8.62 3.52 3.70
N ILE A 19 9.71 2.74 3.67
CA ILE A 19 9.88 1.58 4.55
C ILE A 19 9.83 2.01 6.02
N ALA A 20 10.54 3.09 6.37
CA ALA A 20 10.54 3.61 7.75
C ALA A 20 9.15 4.07 8.21
N ALA A 21 8.37 4.71 7.33
CA ALA A 21 7.00 5.13 7.63
C ALA A 21 6.07 3.93 7.81
N VAL A 22 6.20 2.90 6.96
CA VAL A 22 5.43 1.65 7.08
C VAL A 22 5.77 0.93 8.38
N ASP A 23 7.04 0.77 8.73
CA ASP A 23 7.47 0.11 9.97
C ASP A 23 7.00 0.86 11.24
N SER A 24 6.91 2.19 11.14
CA SER A 24 6.41 3.06 12.22
C SER A 24 4.88 3.12 12.33
N THR A 25 4.14 2.49 11.41
CA THR A 25 2.68 2.57 11.35
C THR A 25 2.03 1.24 11.72
N GLU A 26 1.21 1.23 12.78
CA GLU A 26 0.45 0.03 13.15
C GLU A 26 -0.59 -0.31 12.06
N GLY A 27 -0.70 -1.61 11.74
CA GLY A 27 -1.69 -2.13 10.81
C GLY A 27 -1.22 -2.14 9.36
N VAL A 28 0.05 -1.81 9.10
CA VAL A 28 0.70 -1.96 7.80
C VAL A 28 2.07 -2.60 7.97
N ARG A 29 2.53 -3.33 6.95
CA ARG A 29 3.88 -3.92 6.92
C ARG A 29 4.40 -4.00 5.50
N ILE A 30 5.71 -3.96 5.33
CA ILE A 30 6.35 -4.28 4.05
C ILE A 30 6.27 -5.79 3.82
N ASN A 31 5.84 -6.20 2.64
CA ASN A 31 5.98 -7.58 2.19
C ASN A 31 6.85 -7.63 0.93
N ASN A 32 8.13 -7.95 1.14
CA ASN A 32 9.11 -8.16 0.08
C ASN A 32 9.30 -9.66 -0.25
N GLU A 33 8.44 -10.55 0.25
CA GLU A 33 8.60 -11.98 0.00
C GLU A 33 8.25 -12.27 -1.48
N ASP A 34 9.24 -12.80 -2.20
CA ASP A 34 9.03 -13.33 -3.54
C ASP A 34 8.02 -14.49 -3.47
N ILE A 35 7.03 -14.48 -4.35
CA ILE A 35 6.16 -15.65 -4.51
C ILE A 35 6.92 -16.65 -5.37
N VAL A 36 7.44 -17.70 -4.74
CA VAL A 36 8.05 -18.83 -5.44
C VAL A 36 6.98 -19.90 -5.64
N MET A 37 6.61 -20.15 -6.89
CA MET A 37 5.69 -21.23 -7.25
C MET A 37 6.43 -22.27 -8.08
N THR A 38 6.47 -23.52 -7.62
CA THR A 38 7.02 -24.62 -8.42
C THR A 38 5.93 -25.16 -9.33
N ASN A 39 6.16 -25.17 -10.65
CA ASN A 39 5.26 -25.84 -11.58
C ASN A 39 5.30 -27.36 -11.31
N PRO A 40 4.18 -28.00 -10.91
CA PRO A 40 4.17 -29.40 -10.53
C PRO A 40 4.40 -30.37 -11.71
N GLN A 41 4.24 -29.91 -12.95
CA GLN A 41 4.45 -30.74 -14.15
C GLN A 41 5.88 -30.68 -14.68
N SER A 42 6.55 -29.52 -14.58
CA SER A 42 7.92 -29.33 -15.12
C SER A 42 9.00 -29.25 -14.04
N GLY A 43 8.64 -29.10 -12.77
CA GLY A 43 9.58 -28.82 -11.69
C GLY A 43 10.22 -27.43 -11.77
N GLN A 44 9.80 -26.59 -12.73
CA GLN A 44 10.35 -25.27 -12.93
C GLN A 44 9.84 -24.32 -11.85
N GLU A 45 10.76 -23.63 -11.17
CA GLU A 45 10.42 -22.54 -10.27
C GLU A 45 10.03 -21.29 -11.07
N ILE A 46 8.83 -20.80 -10.80
CA ILE A 46 8.34 -19.51 -11.27
C ILE A 46 8.45 -18.57 -10.06
N ARG A 47 9.40 -17.64 -10.13
CA ARG A 47 9.57 -16.60 -9.12
C ARG A 47 8.86 -15.33 -9.58
N LEU A 48 7.83 -14.92 -8.86
CA LEU A 48 7.25 -13.59 -9.00
C LEU A 48 8.01 -12.66 -8.06
N VAL A 49 8.91 -11.85 -8.62
CA VAL A 49 9.69 -10.87 -7.84
C VAL A 49 8.72 -9.85 -7.26
N CYS A 50 8.72 -9.70 -5.93
CA CYS A 50 7.90 -8.67 -5.31
C CYS A 50 8.50 -7.28 -5.61
N ALA A 51 7.66 -6.32 -6.02
CA ALA A 51 8.10 -4.95 -6.20
C ALA A 51 8.58 -4.40 -4.85
N PRO A 52 9.80 -3.83 -4.78
CA PRO A 52 10.33 -3.30 -3.53
C PRO A 52 9.41 -2.23 -2.96
N GLY A 53 9.10 -2.32 -1.67
CA GLY A 53 8.22 -1.36 -1.00
C GLY A 53 6.74 -1.70 -1.11
N ALA A 54 6.35 -2.85 -1.68
CA ALA A 54 4.97 -3.31 -1.58
C ALA A 54 4.56 -3.47 -0.11
N ALA A 55 3.41 -2.93 0.26
CA ALA A 55 2.93 -2.95 1.63
C ALA A 55 1.54 -3.59 1.77
N GLU A 56 1.38 -4.35 2.84
CA GLU A 56 0.16 -5.02 3.21
C GLU A 56 -0.51 -4.31 4.38
N VAL A 57 -1.84 -4.29 4.38
CA VAL A 57 -2.66 -3.77 5.47
C VAL A 57 -3.30 -4.94 6.22
N TYR A 58 -3.35 -4.83 7.54
CA TYR A 58 -3.99 -5.83 8.40
C TYR A 58 -5.49 -5.59 8.52
N PHE A 59 -6.28 -6.61 8.18
CA PHE A 59 -7.73 -6.58 8.29
C PHE A 59 -8.16 -7.36 9.53
N ARG A 60 -8.49 -6.63 10.60
CA ARG A 60 -8.83 -7.22 11.92
C ARG A 60 -9.99 -8.21 11.85
N GLU A 61 -11.02 -7.91 11.07
CA GLU A 61 -12.21 -8.77 10.92
C GLU A 61 -11.87 -10.16 10.36
N GLN A 62 -10.87 -10.24 9.49
CA GLN A 62 -10.46 -11.46 8.79
C GLN A 62 -9.19 -12.07 9.39
N SER A 63 -8.54 -11.36 10.34
CA SER A 63 -7.25 -11.71 10.93
C SER A 63 -6.18 -12.04 9.89
N CYS A 64 -6.13 -11.28 8.80
CA CYS A 64 -5.21 -11.52 7.70
C CYS A 64 -4.61 -10.22 7.14
N TRP A 65 -3.50 -10.37 6.44
CA TRP A 65 -2.81 -9.30 5.74
C TRP A 65 -3.18 -9.33 4.27
N HIS A 66 -3.50 -8.18 3.70
CA HIS A 66 -3.79 -8.02 2.28
C HIS A 66 -2.84 -7.03 1.67
N ARG A 67 -2.27 -7.36 0.50
CA ARG A 67 -1.45 -6.42 -0.27
C ARG A 67 -2.32 -5.29 -0.81
N VAL A 68 -1.97 -4.06 -0.44
CA VAL A 68 -2.76 -2.86 -0.77
C VAL A 68 -1.92 -1.87 -1.55
N PHE A 69 -0.75 -1.52 -1.03
CA PHE A 69 0.09 -0.49 -1.62
C PHE A 69 1.11 -1.10 -2.58
N SER A 70 1.16 -0.54 -3.78
CA SER A 70 2.31 -0.64 -4.69
C SER A 70 3.14 0.62 -4.53
N PHE A 71 4.46 0.51 -4.69
CA PHE A 71 5.36 1.63 -4.47
C PHE A 71 6.35 1.80 -5.64
N SER A 72 6.47 3.03 -6.13
CA SER A 72 7.43 3.42 -7.16
C SER A 72 7.71 4.92 -7.09
N GLY A 73 8.22 5.37 -5.93
CA GLY A 73 8.44 6.80 -5.65
C GLY A 73 7.20 7.54 -5.12
N TYR A 74 6.04 6.90 -5.23
CA TYR A 74 4.79 7.20 -4.53
C TYR A 74 4.09 5.88 -4.24
N ALA A 75 3.17 5.88 -3.27
CA ALA A 75 2.35 4.71 -3.03
C ALA A 75 1.05 4.81 -3.83
N SER A 76 0.62 3.73 -4.48
CA SER A 76 -0.68 3.64 -5.17
C SER A 76 -1.46 2.42 -4.71
N PHE A 77 -2.78 2.55 -4.66
CA PHE A 77 -3.68 1.49 -4.23
C PHE A 77 -5.07 1.70 -4.81
N ARG A 78 -5.79 0.60 -5.05
CA ARG A 78 -7.19 0.69 -5.49
C ARG A 78 -8.04 1.26 -4.37
N ALA A 79 -8.87 2.26 -4.68
CA ALA A 79 -9.84 2.77 -3.73
C ALA A 79 -10.78 1.64 -3.29
N PRO A 80 -10.83 1.30 -1.99
CA PRO A 80 -11.70 0.24 -1.53
C PRO A 80 -13.15 0.76 -1.47
N SER A 81 -14.13 -0.14 -1.54
CA SER A 81 -15.56 0.24 -1.56
C SER A 81 -16.00 1.02 -0.32
N ASP A 82 -15.31 0.80 0.79
CA ASP A 82 -15.47 1.42 2.10
C ASP A 82 -14.55 2.63 2.30
N TRP A 83 -13.94 3.21 1.25
CA TRP A 83 -13.03 4.38 1.39
C TRP A 83 -13.65 5.58 2.14
N LYS A 84 -14.98 5.74 2.04
CA LYS A 84 -15.72 6.81 2.74
C LYS A 84 -16.01 6.48 4.21
N ASP A 85 -15.76 5.24 4.64
CA ASP A 85 -15.93 4.81 6.02
C ASP A 85 -14.66 5.16 6.83
N PRO A 86 -14.77 5.98 7.90
CA PRO A 86 -13.64 6.28 8.78
C PRO A 86 -13.02 5.05 9.47
N SER A 87 -13.76 3.94 9.56
CA SER A 87 -13.29 2.68 10.13
C SER A 87 -12.51 1.80 9.15
N SER A 88 -12.48 2.16 7.85
CA SER A 88 -11.74 1.41 6.84
C SER A 88 -10.25 1.33 7.21
N PRO A 89 -9.66 0.12 7.33
CA PRO A 89 -8.26 -0.03 7.72
C PRO A 89 -7.32 0.58 6.68
N ILE A 90 -7.67 0.45 5.39
CA ILE A 90 -6.92 1.09 4.29
C ILE A 90 -6.95 2.61 4.46
N ARG A 91 -8.13 3.21 4.68
CA ARG A 91 -8.26 4.66 4.88
C ARG A 91 -7.41 5.16 6.04
N GLN A 92 -7.52 4.51 7.20
CA GLN A 92 -6.78 4.90 8.39
C GLN A 92 -5.26 4.81 8.18
N VAL A 93 -4.79 3.72 7.57
CA VAL A 93 -3.37 3.54 7.27
C VAL A 93 -2.89 4.59 6.26
N SER A 94 -3.65 4.82 5.18
CA SER A 94 -3.26 5.79 4.14
C SER A 94 -3.05 7.19 4.71
N PHE A 95 -3.95 7.68 5.57
CA PHE A 95 -3.78 9.00 6.20
C PHE A 95 -2.64 9.05 7.22
N LYS A 96 -2.42 7.98 8.00
CA LYS A 96 -1.28 7.90 8.91
C LYS A 96 0.05 7.95 8.16
N LEU A 97 0.17 7.17 7.08
CA LEU A 97 1.36 7.16 6.23
C LEU A 97 1.58 8.52 5.56
N ALA A 98 0.53 9.09 4.97
CA ALA A 98 0.60 10.42 4.36
C ALA A 98 1.10 11.47 5.37
N LYS A 99 0.54 11.47 6.59
CA LYS A 99 0.96 12.37 7.66
C LYS A 99 2.43 12.18 8.08
N LEU A 100 2.90 10.94 8.21
CA LEU A 100 4.30 10.66 8.58
C LEU A 100 5.29 11.11 7.49
N LEU A 101 4.90 10.96 6.22
CA LEU A 101 5.74 11.28 5.06
C LEU A 101 5.67 12.75 4.62
N GLY A 102 4.86 13.57 5.31
CA GLY A 102 4.55 14.94 4.85
C GLY A 102 3.88 14.96 3.48
N ALA A 103 3.12 13.91 3.16
CA ALA A 103 2.45 13.66 1.90
C ALA A 103 0.93 13.86 2.02
N SER A 104 0.25 13.78 0.89
CA SER A 104 -1.21 13.87 0.75
C SER A 104 -1.77 12.61 0.13
N VAL A 105 -3.03 12.30 0.44
CA VAL A 105 -3.78 11.27 -0.28
C VAL A 105 -4.49 11.91 -1.46
N THR A 106 -4.17 11.48 -2.67
CA THR A 106 -4.73 12.04 -3.91
C THR A 106 -5.46 11.01 -4.74
N GLY A 107 -6.42 11.46 -5.53
CA GLY A 107 -7.06 10.66 -6.57
C GLY A 107 -6.35 10.67 -7.90
N ASP A 108 -6.84 9.86 -8.83
CA ASP A 108 -6.37 9.81 -10.22
C ASP A 108 -6.53 11.15 -10.96
N GLU A 109 -7.49 12.00 -10.57
CA GLU A 109 -7.72 13.33 -11.16
C GLU A 109 -6.99 14.44 -10.39
N GLY A 110 -6.17 14.09 -9.38
CA GLY A 110 -5.43 15.02 -8.54
C GLY A 110 -6.25 15.65 -7.41
N GLU A 111 -7.46 15.13 -7.14
CA GLU A 111 -8.25 15.54 -5.98
C GLU A 111 -7.53 15.17 -4.68
N ILE A 112 -7.52 16.09 -3.71
CA ILE A 112 -6.89 15.85 -2.41
C ILE A 112 -7.98 15.40 -1.42
N TYR A 113 -7.75 14.26 -0.78
CA TYR A 113 -8.57 13.74 0.30
C TYR A 113 -8.02 14.17 1.65
N ASN A 114 -8.92 14.54 2.56
CA ASN A 114 -8.58 14.92 3.93
C ASN A 114 -9.14 13.89 4.93
N GLU A 115 -8.49 13.82 6.10
CA GLU A 115 -8.84 12.94 7.23
C GLU A 115 -10.11 13.42 8.00
N THR A 116 -11.10 14.02 7.31
CA THR A 116 -12.37 14.46 7.93
C THR A 116 -13.23 13.30 8.42
#